data_AF-A0A7W1KCS2-F1
#
_entry.id   AF-A0A7W1KCS2-F1
#
_cell.length_a   1.000
_cell.length_b   1.000
_cell.length_c   1.000
_cell.angle_alpha   90.00
_cell.angle_beta   90.00
_cell.angle_gamma   90.00
#
_symmetry.space_group_name_H-M   'P 1'
#
loop_
_entity.id
_entity.type
_entity.pdbx_description
1 polymer ?
#
loop_
_entity_poly.entity_id
_entity_poly.type
_entity_poly.pdbx_seq_one_letter_code
_entity_poly.pdbx_strand_id
1 'polypeptide(L)'
;MVTKAEAETMLNEGDRIAQTVAARRPKEHVPYIGVGVLTALIIPGFDLFDRMTWGWVTIAIAIAGYAACMTYFGSRRWITVRERSPEWTWPAISVWMMLMGVTATLLDGHTDLAYTITGIAAAIPPLAWGLRLRRTS
;
A
#
# COMPACT_ATOMS: atom_id res chain seq x y z
N MET A 1 31.68 17.15 -36.80
CA MET A 1 30.43 17.92 -36.74
C MET A 1 29.31 16.91 -36.71
N VAL A 2 28.45 16.96 -35.69
CA VAL A 2 27.27 16.08 -35.61
C VAL A 2 26.27 16.60 -36.63
N THR A 3 25.79 15.73 -37.50
CA THR A 3 24.77 16.06 -38.49
C THR A 3 23.41 16.21 -37.82
N LYS A 4 22.51 16.97 -38.43
CA LYS A 4 21.15 17.18 -37.89
C LYS A 4 20.40 15.85 -37.67
N ALA A 5 20.60 14.88 -38.55
CA ALA A 5 20.03 13.54 -38.45
C ALA A 5 20.58 12.74 -37.25
N GLU A 6 21.87 12.83 -36.95
CA GLU A 6 22.47 12.20 -35.77
C GLU A 6 21.94 12.83 -34.48
N ALA A 7 21.76 14.16 -34.45
CA ALA A 7 21.19 14.87 -33.30
C ALA A 7 19.72 14.47 -33.03
N GLU A 8 18.88 14.37 -34.07
CA GLU A 8 17.49 13.90 -33.95
C GLU A 8 17.40 12.44 -33.48
N THR A 9 18.33 11.59 -33.93
CA THR A 9 18.39 10.19 -33.50
C THR A 9 18.76 10.08 -32.02
N MET A 10 19.75 10.84 -31.57
CA MET A 10 20.16 10.87 -30.15
C MET A 10 19.06 11.41 -29.23
N LEU A 11 18.29 12.42 -29.68
CA LEU A 11 17.15 12.95 -28.93
C LEU A 11 16.03 11.90 -28.80
N ASN A 12 15.65 11.26 -29.90
CA ASN A 12 14.62 10.20 -29.90
C ASN A 12 15.03 9.01 -29.02
N GLU A 13 16.30 8.64 -29.03
CA GLU A 13 16.82 7.56 -28.20
C GLU A 13 16.88 7.97 -26.72
N GLY A 14 17.25 9.22 -26.44
CA GLY A 14 17.15 9.83 -25.11
C GLY A 14 15.72 9.82 -24.56
N ASP A 15 14.74 10.21 -25.37
CA ASP A 15 13.32 10.16 -25.00
C ASP A 15 12.83 8.73 -24.77
N ARG A 16 13.27 7.77 -25.59
CA ARG A 16 12.92 6.36 -25.42
C ARG A 16 13.50 5.79 -24.12
N ILE A 17 14.74 6.16 -23.79
CA ILE A 17 15.38 5.78 -22.51
C ILE A 17 14.63 6.44 -21.35
N ALA A 18 14.31 7.73 -21.44
CA ALA A 18 13.55 8.46 -20.42
C ALA A 18 12.17 7.82 -20.18
N GLN A 19 11.45 7.45 -21.24
CA GLN A 19 10.17 6.74 -21.15
C GLN A 19 10.33 5.34 -20.54
N THR A 20 11.37 4.60 -20.91
CA THR A 20 11.64 3.26 -20.35
C THR A 20 11.97 3.34 -18.87
N VAL A 21 12.74 4.35 -18.46
CA VAL A 21 13.08 4.62 -17.06
C VAL A 21 11.84 5.07 -16.28
N ALA A 22 11.01 5.94 -16.85
CA ALA A 22 9.75 6.37 -16.24
C ALA A 22 8.74 5.22 -16.09
N ALA A 23 8.62 4.35 -17.10
CA ALA A 23 7.75 3.17 -17.03
C ALA A 23 8.21 2.14 -15.99
N ARG A 24 9.52 2.06 -15.75
CA ARG A 24 10.11 1.19 -14.71
C ARG A 24 10.17 1.84 -13.33
N ARG A 25 9.74 3.11 -13.17
CA ARG A 25 9.68 3.75 -11.86
C ARG A 25 8.75 2.97 -10.92
N PRO A 26 9.20 2.71 -9.68
CA PRO A 26 8.35 2.12 -8.66
C PRO A 26 7.10 2.94 -8.37
N LYS A 27 5.95 2.28 -8.37
CA LYS A 27 4.69 2.86 -7.92
C LYS A 27 4.51 2.51 -6.45
N GLU A 28 5.25 3.17 -5.56
CA GLU A 28 5.19 2.90 -4.11
C GLU A 28 3.81 3.16 -3.52
N HIS A 29 2.99 4.00 -4.16
CA HIS A 29 1.60 4.24 -3.74
C HIS A 29 0.69 3.01 -3.81
N VAL A 30 0.94 2.07 -4.73
CA VAL A 30 0.06 0.91 -4.97
C VAL A 30 -0.09 0.00 -3.75
N PRO A 31 0.99 -0.48 -3.09
CA PRO A 31 0.84 -1.33 -1.90
C PRO A 31 0.13 -0.61 -0.74
N TYR A 32 0.37 0.68 -0.53
CA TYR A 32 -0.31 1.44 0.53
C TYR A 32 -1.81 1.60 0.25
N ILE A 33 -2.18 1.96 -1.00
CA ILE A 33 -3.59 2.03 -1.39
C ILE A 33 -4.24 0.65 -1.30
N GLY A 34 -3.55 -0.38 -1.79
CA GLY A 34 -4.02 -1.76 -1.75
C GLY A 34 -4.32 -2.24 -0.34
N VAL A 35 -3.39 -2.06 0.60
CA VAL A 35 -3.61 -2.39 2.02
C VAL A 35 -4.77 -1.60 2.59
N GLY A 36 -4.85 -0.29 2.34
CA GLY A 36 -5.96 0.52 2.84
C GLY A 36 -7.33 0.05 2.34
N VAL A 37 -7.47 -0.20 1.04
CA VAL A 37 -8.71 -0.73 0.45
C VAL A 37 -9.02 -2.11 1.02
N LEU A 38 -8.02 -3.00 1.12
CA LEU A 38 -8.19 -4.35 1.65
C LEU A 38 -8.70 -4.32 3.09
N THR A 39 -8.13 -3.48 3.94
CA THR A 39 -8.55 -3.31 5.34
C THR A 39 -9.97 -2.77 5.45
N ALA A 40 -10.33 -1.78 4.63
CA ALA A 40 -11.68 -1.23 4.59
C ALA A 40 -12.73 -2.25 4.14
N LEU A 41 -12.36 -3.27 3.37
CA LEU A 41 -13.28 -4.30 2.87
C LEU A 41 -13.38 -5.52 3.79
N ILE A 42 -12.28 -5.94 4.42
CA ILE A 42 -12.23 -7.19 5.17
C ILE A 42 -12.69 -7.01 6.61
N ILE A 43 -12.28 -5.92 7.28
CA ILE A 43 -12.59 -5.73 8.70
C ILE A 43 -14.10 -5.64 8.96
N PRO A 44 -14.93 -4.97 8.13
CA PRO A 44 -16.39 -4.96 8.33
C PRO A 44 -17.04 -6.34 8.34
N GLY A 45 -16.41 -7.35 7.73
CA GLY A 45 -16.96 -8.71 7.74
C GLY A 45 -17.04 -9.34 9.14
N PHE A 46 -16.33 -8.81 10.14
CA PHE A 46 -16.48 -9.25 11.54
C PHE A 46 -17.83 -8.87 12.17
N ASP A 47 -18.49 -7.83 11.64
CA ASP A 47 -19.86 -7.46 12.05
C ASP A 47 -20.92 -8.25 11.28
N LEU A 48 -20.58 -8.78 10.09
CA LEU A 48 -21.53 -9.38 9.15
C LEU A 48 -21.54 -10.92 9.16
N PHE A 49 -20.45 -11.55 9.58
CA PHE A 49 -20.25 -12.99 9.52
C PHE A 49 -19.87 -13.59 10.88
N ASP A 50 -19.98 -14.91 10.99
CA ASP A 50 -19.46 -15.65 12.15
C ASP A 50 -17.98 -15.32 12.38
N ARG A 51 -17.68 -14.84 13.59
CA ARG A 51 -16.36 -14.28 13.93
C ARG A 51 -15.25 -15.32 13.88
N MET A 52 -15.56 -16.57 14.24
CA MET A 52 -14.57 -17.63 14.23
C MET A 52 -14.15 -17.96 12.80
N THR A 53 -15.13 -18.13 11.91
CA THR A 53 -14.90 -18.41 10.49
C THR A 53 -14.24 -17.23 9.79
N TRP A 54 -14.75 -16.02 10.01
CA TRP A 54 -14.22 -14.80 9.38
C TRP A 54 -12.84 -14.41 9.89
N GLY A 55 -12.53 -14.73 11.15
CA GLY A 55 -11.20 -14.60 11.73
C GLY A 55 -10.15 -15.37 10.94
N TRP A 56 -10.41 -16.64 10.61
CA TRP A 56 -9.51 -17.46 9.79
C TRP A 56 -9.34 -16.92 8.38
N VAL A 57 -10.43 -16.45 7.75
CA VAL A 57 -10.38 -15.82 6.42
C VAL A 57 -9.51 -14.56 6.46
N THR A 58 -9.70 -13.71 7.46
CA THR A 58 -8.91 -12.48 7.64
C THR A 58 -7.43 -12.79 7.86
N ILE A 59 -7.09 -13.79 8.69
CA ILE A 59 -5.71 -14.22 8.92
C ILE A 59 -5.07 -14.72 7.62
N ALA A 60 -5.76 -15.56 6.86
CA ALA A 60 -5.25 -16.07 5.58
C ALA A 60 -4.96 -14.93 4.59
N ILE A 61 -5.87 -13.97 4.47
CA ILE A 61 -5.69 -12.81 3.60
C ILE A 61 -4.58 -11.89 4.11
N ALA A 62 -4.47 -11.68 5.42
CA ALA A 62 -3.41 -10.88 6.02
C ALA A 62 -2.02 -11.48 5.75
N ILE A 63 -1.86 -12.80 5.89
CA ILE A 63 -0.61 -13.50 5.59
C ILE A 63 -0.27 -13.38 4.10
N ALA A 64 -1.23 -13.62 3.20
CA ALA A 64 -1.04 -13.50 1.76
C ALA A 64 -0.67 -12.06 1.35
N GLY A 65 -1.38 -11.07 1.90
CA GLY A 65 -1.12 -9.65 1.68
C GLY A 65 0.24 -9.19 2.19
N TYR A 66 0.64 -9.65 3.39
CA TYR A 66 1.95 -9.37 3.96
C TYR A 66 3.08 -9.99 3.12
N ALA A 67 2.94 -11.25 2.70
CA ALA A 67 3.90 -11.90 1.82
C ALA A 67 4.04 -11.13 0.49
N ALA A 68 2.91 -10.76 -0.15
CA ALA A 68 2.92 -9.97 -1.38
C ALA A 68 3.61 -8.61 -1.20
N CYS A 69 3.35 -7.90 -0.09
CA CYS A 69 4.01 -6.64 0.23
C CYS A 69 5.53 -6.85 0.44
N MET A 70 5.93 -7.85 1.22
CA MET A 70 7.35 -8.13 1.48
C MET A 70 8.11 -8.55 0.21
N THR A 71 7.51 -9.36 -0.67
CA THR A 71 8.10 -9.67 -1.97
C THR A 71 8.23 -8.42 -2.84
N TYR A 72 7.24 -7.54 -2.83
CA TYR A 72 7.27 -6.27 -3.56
C TYR A 72 8.37 -5.32 -3.04
N PHE A 73 8.48 -5.12 -1.72
CA PHE A 73 9.51 -4.25 -1.15
C PHE A 73 10.92 -4.88 -1.23
N GLY A 74 11.04 -6.20 -1.03
CA GLY A 74 12.29 -6.94 -1.10
C GLY A 74 12.92 -6.91 -2.50
N SER A 75 12.11 -7.13 -3.55
CA SER A 75 12.57 -7.03 -4.94
C SER A 75 12.98 -5.61 -5.36
N ARG A 76 12.50 -4.58 -4.65
CA ARG A 76 12.77 -3.17 -4.96
C ARG A 76 13.92 -2.55 -4.18
N ARG A 77 14.43 -3.20 -3.13
CA ARG A 77 15.54 -2.69 -2.28
C ARG A 77 16.79 -2.31 -3.06
N TRP A 78 16.95 -2.85 -4.28
CA TRP A 78 18.09 -2.63 -5.17
C TRP A 78 17.89 -1.55 -6.26
N ILE A 79 16.69 -0.97 -6.39
CA ILE A 79 16.32 -0.11 -7.54
C ILE A 79 16.09 1.36 -7.14
N THR A 80 15.85 1.68 -5.87
CA THR A 80 15.44 3.02 -5.39
C THR A 80 16.52 3.78 -4.63
N VAL A 81 17.20 4.71 -5.33
CA VAL A 81 18.13 5.68 -4.72
C VAL A 81 17.44 7.02 -4.40
N ARG A 82 16.28 7.34 -4.98
CA ARG A 82 15.77 8.74 -5.01
C ARG A 82 14.50 9.06 -4.21
N GLU A 83 13.64 8.07 -3.94
CA GLU A 83 12.41 8.25 -3.17
C GLU A 83 12.24 7.02 -2.29
N ARG A 84 12.83 7.03 -1.09
CA ARG A 84 12.50 6.03 -0.07
C ARG A 84 11.37 6.59 0.77
N SER A 85 10.23 5.90 0.83
CA SER A 85 9.36 6.03 1.99
C SER A 85 10.21 5.85 3.25
N PRO A 86 10.06 6.70 4.28
CA PRO A 86 10.80 6.53 5.53
C PRO A 86 10.61 5.12 6.08
N GLU A 87 11.68 4.50 6.59
CA GLU A 87 11.64 3.12 7.08
C GLU A 87 10.63 2.92 8.24
N TRP A 88 10.29 4.01 8.93
CA TRP A 88 9.31 4.02 10.02
C TRP A 88 7.84 3.99 9.56
N THR A 89 7.53 4.27 8.29
CA THR A 89 6.13 4.41 7.84
C THR A 89 5.36 3.10 7.94
N TRP A 90 5.96 1.98 7.55
CA TRP A 90 5.34 0.65 7.68
C TRP A 90 5.10 0.26 9.14
N PRO A 91 6.10 0.35 10.05
CA PRO A 91 5.88 0.18 11.48
C PRO A 91 4.75 1.05 12.03
N ALA A 92 4.71 2.35 11.67
CA ALA A 92 3.68 3.26 12.14
C ALA A 92 2.27 2.88 11.66
N ILE A 93 2.11 2.47 10.39
CA ILE A 93 0.85 1.97 9.87
C ILE A 93 0.44 0.68 10.58
N SER A 94 1.36 -0.26 10.77
CA SER A 94 1.08 -1.51 11.48
C SER A 94 0.64 -1.28 12.92
N VAL A 95 1.31 -0.37 13.64
CA VAL A 95 0.92 0.02 15.00
C VAL A 95 -0.47 0.66 15.02
N TRP A 96 -0.77 1.55 14.06
CA TRP A 96 -2.10 2.13 13.93
C TRP A 96 -3.19 1.08 13.70
N MET A 97 -2.96 0.15 12.78
CA MET A 97 -3.92 -0.93 12.48
C MET A 97 -4.13 -1.83 13.70
N MET A 98 -3.07 -2.13 14.45
CA MET A 98 -3.16 -2.88 15.70
C MET A 98 -3.99 -2.12 16.74
N LEU A 99 -3.76 -0.81 16.92
CA LEU A 99 -4.53 0.02 17.83
C LEU A 99 -6.02 0.02 17.46
N MET A 100 -6.37 0.18 16.18
CA MET A 100 -7.76 0.11 15.73
C MET A 100 -8.38 -1.27 15.99
N GLY A 101 -7.62 -2.35 15.84
CA GLY A 101 -8.07 -3.70 16.21
C GLY A 101 -8.35 -3.85 17.70
N VAL A 102 -7.51 -3.29 18.56
CA VAL A 102 -7.76 -3.24 20.02
C VAL A 102 -9.01 -2.42 20.31
N THR A 103 -9.14 -1.24 19.70
CA THR A 103 -10.33 -0.38 19.84
C THR A 103 -11.60 -1.10 19.38
N ALA A 104 -11.54 -1.92 18.32
CA ALA A 104 -12.66 -2.71 17.83
C ALA A 104 -13.12 -3.69 18.90
N THR A 105 -12.20 -4.45 19.49
CA THR A 105 -12.48 -5.41 20.56
C THR A 105 -12.99 -4.72 21.84
N LEU A 106 -12.57 -3.49 22.12
CA LEU A 106 -13.06 -2.72 23.27
C LEU A 106 -14.47 -2.14 23.03
N LEU A 107 -14.80 -1.78 21.80
CA LEU A 107 -16.13 -1.31 21.39
C LEU A 107 -17.10 -2.46 21.13
N ASP A 108 -16.58 -3.68 21.00
CA ASP A 108 -17.35 -4.89 20.81
C ASP A 108 -18.27 -5.13 22.02
N GLY A 109 -19.58 -5.22 21.77
CA GLY A 109 -20.63 -5.27 22.79
C GLY A 109 -21.18 -3.91 23.21
N HIS A 110 -20.57 -2.79 22.79
CA HIS A 110 -21.12 -1.44 22.96
C HIS A 110 -21.77 -0.90 21.68
N THR A 111 -21.29 -1.33 20.52
CA THR A 111 -21.84 -0.92 19.21
C THR A 111 -21.85 -2.10 18.23
N ASP A 112 -22.95 -2.27 17.50
CA ASP A 112 -23.10 -3.35 16.50
C ASP A 112 -22.17 -3.21 15.28
N LEU A 113 -21.53 -2.04 15.11
CA LEU A 113 -20.65 -1.72 13.98
C LEU A 113 -19.21 -1.40 14.42
N ALA A 114 -18.79 -1.95 15.56
CA ALA A 114 -17.49 -1.69 16.15
C ALA A 114 -16.34 -1.98 15.15
N TYR A 115 -16.39 -3.14 14.48
CA TYR A 115 -15.36 -3.54 13.53
C TYR A 115 -15.43 -2.73 12.23
N THR A 116 -16.62 -2.38 11.75
CA THR A 116 -16.78 -1.55 10.55
C THR A 116 -16.18 -0.16 10.75
N ILE A 117 -16.49 0.52 11.86
CA ILE A 117 -15.98 1.87 12.17
C ILE A 117 -14.46 1.85 12.27
N THR A 118 -13.93 0.91 13.06
CA THR A 118 -12.48 0.79 13.28
C THR A 118 -11.73 0.31 12.05
N GLY A 119 -12.34 -0.54 11.21
CA GLY A 119 -11.81 -0.97 9.92
C GLY A 119 -11.65 0.17 8.92
N ILE A 120 -12.65 1.05 8.83
CA ILE A 120 -12.57 2.28 8.03
C ILE A 120 -11.47 3.18 8.60
N ALA A 121 -11.43 3.39 9.92
CA ALA A 121 -10.40 4.21 10.57
C ALA A 121 -8.98 3.64 10.37
N ALA A 122 -8.82 2.32 10.38
CA ALA A 122 -7.57 1.63 10.12
C ALA A 122 -7.08 1.82 8.68
N ALA A 123 -7.99 1.95 7.72
CA ALA A 123 -7.68 2.18 6.31
C ALA A 123 -7.18 3.60 6.01
N ILE A 124 -7.47 4.59 6.85
CA ILE A 124 -7.17 6.00 6.57
C ILE A 124 -5.65 6.24 6.40
N PRO A 125 -4.76 5.87 7.33
CA PRO A 125 -3.33 6.16 7.18
C PRO A 125 -2.68 5.52 5.93
N PRO A 126 -2.89 4.23 5.60
CA PRO A 126 -2.33 3.65 4.39
C PRO A 126 -2.90 4.30 3.12
N LEU A 127 -4.21 4.63 3.06
CA LEU A 127 -4.78 5.35 1.91
C LEU A 127 -4.20 6.76 1.78
N ALA A 128 -4.13 7.53 2.87
CA ALA A 128 -3.60 8.88 2.87
C ALA A 128 -2.13 8.91 2.46
N TRP A 129 -1.32 7.97 2.97
CA TRP A 129 0.09 7.86 2.60
C TRP A 129 0.26 7.43 1.14
N GLY A 130 -0.52 6.45 0.68
CA GLY A 130 -0.50 6.03 -0.72
C GLY A 130 -0.90 7.16 -1.67
N LEU A 131 -1.94 7.93 -1.35
CA LEU A 131 -2.34 9.10 -2.14
C LEU A 131 -1.29 10.20 -2.12
N ARG A 132 -0.62 10.43 -0.98
CA ARG A 132 0.51 11.36 -0.88
C ARG A 132 1.64 10.92 -1.82
N LEU A 133 2.04 9.66 -1.76
CA LEU A 133 3.08 9.11 -2.64
C LEU A 133 2.68 9.24 -4.11
N ARG A 134 1.42 8.95 -4.45
CA ARG A 134 0.93 9.09 -5.84
C ARG A 134 1.06 10.51 -6.38
N ARG A 135 0.92 11.53 -5.53
CA ARG A 135 1.09 12.94 -5.92
C ARG A 135 2.56 13.34 -6.09
N THR A 136 3.48 12.61 -5.47
CA THR A 136 4.91 12.89 -5.49
C THR A 136 5.71 11.99 -6.44
N SER A 137 5.10 10.93 -7.00
CA SER A 137 5.73 9.96 -7.94
C SER A 137 5.61 10.41 -9.40
#